data_AF-A0A3D2VCF8-F1
#
_entry.id   AF-A0A3D2VCF8-F1
#
_cell.length_a   1.000
_cell.length_b   1.000
_cell.length_c   1.000
_cell.angle_alpha   90.00
_cell.angle_beta   90.00
_cell.angle_gamma   90.00
#
_symmetry.space_group_name_H-M   'P 1'
#
loop_
_entity.id
_entity.type
_entity.pdbx_description
1 polymer ?
#
loop_
_entity_poly.entity_id
_entity_poly.type
_entity_poly.pdbx_seq_one_letter_code
_entity_poly.pdbx_strand_id
1 'polypeptide(L)'
;MFYVIALERVTITKSFSETFEEGKIISRHKSQETADERLRTLQRKADYPERIAMIDAPYGHAVGDVVPSLVAQAKQERHERLGLSLARDLILQERGTPIERPDFFASWLEDLGLTVDELKAEFGERAAAKLDEEEAQRQEFAERMARINAIEANVSERSEITYSFPAVKGIQAGNEFYTAQIPFKYLVKLFRFDE
;
A
#
# COMPACT_ATOMS: atom_id res chain seq x y z
N MET A 1 -1.47 21.66 -9.04
CA MET A 1 -2.41 21.53 -10.20
C MET A 1 -1.93 20.35 -10.98
N PHE A 2 -2.82 19.44 -11.39
CA PHE A 2 -2.40 18.20 -12.02
C PHE A 2 -2.37 18.35 -13.54
N TYR A 3 -1.19 18.17 -14.11
CA TYR A 3 -0.94 18.22 -15.55
C TYR A 3 -0.67 16.82 -16.07
N VAL A 4 -1.30 16.45 -17.18
CA VAL A 4 -0.94 15.25 -17.93
C VAL A 4 -0.12 15.67 -19.13
N ILE A 5 1.14 15.24 -19.19
CA ILE A 5 2.14 15.68 -20.15
C ILE A 5 2.71 14.50 -20.94
N ALA A 6 3.09 14.75 -22.19
CA ALA A 6 3.92 13.84 -22.97
C ALA A 6 5.40 14.01 -22.58
N LEU A 7 6.04 12.97 -22.05
CA LEU A 7 7.47 12.96 -21.71
C LEU A 7 8.37 12.82 -22.94
N GLU A 8 7.82 12.24 -24.00
CA GLU A 8 8.45 11.99 -25.29
C GLU A 8 7.35 12.04 -26.37
N ARG A 9 7.74 11.93 -27.64
CA ARG A 9 6.78 11.86 -28.74
C ARG A 9 5.88 10.63 -28.57
N VAL A 10 4.57 10.87 -28.44
CA VAL A 10 3.55 9.84 -28.20
C VAL A 10 2.38 10.02 -29.15
N THR A 11 1.85 8.91 -29.66
CA THR A 11 0.68 8.91 -30.54
C THR A 11 -0.50 8.32 -29.79
N ILE A 12 -1.59 9.08 -29.69
CA ILE A 12 -2.79 8.68 -28.97
C ILE A 12 -3.89 8.36 -29.97
N THR A 13 -4.33 7.10 -29.97
CA THR A 13 -5.33 6.60 -30.90
C THR A 13 -6.72 6.77 -30.29
N LYS A 14 -7.44 7.82 -30.71
CA LYS A 14 -8.86 8.02 -30.37
C LYS A 14 -9.74 7.72 -31.59
N SER A 15 -10.34 8.75 -32.17
CA SER A 15 -11.13 8.70 -33.42
C SER A 15 -10.27 9.11 -34.62
N PHE A 16 -9.25 9.93 -34.38
CA PHE A 16 -8.12 10.22 -35.26
C PHE A 16 -6.85 10.01 -34.44
N SER A 17 -5.76 9.58 -35.09
CA SER A 17 -4.44 9.49 -34.45
C SER A 17 -3.88 10.90 -34.25
N GLU A 18 -3.71 11.32 -32.99
CA GLU A 18 -3.10 12.60 -32.65
C GLU A 18 -1.71 12.35 -32.08
N THR A 19 -0.70 13.01 -32.64
CA THR A 19 0.68 12.92 -32.17
C THR A 19 0.99 14.14 -31.29
N PHE A 20 1.50 13.88 -30.09
CA PHE A 20 1.95 14.90 -29.16
C PHE A 20 3.48 14.95 -29.16
N GLU A 21 4.03 16.15 -29.20
CA GLU A 21 5.46 16.40 -29.06
C GLU A 21 5.89 16.33 -27.60
N GLU A 22 7.20 16.12 -27.37
CA GLU A 22 7.78 16.11 -26.03
C GLU A 22 7.48 17.42 -25.29
N GLY A 23 7.06 17.30 -24.03
CA GLY A 23 6.73 18.43 -23.17
C GLY A 23 5.35 19.03 -23.40
N LYS A 24 4.57 18.52 -24.36
CA LYS A 24 3.23 19.03 -24.63
C LYS A 24 2.24 18.63 -23.52
N ILE A 25 1.55 19.61 -22.95
CA ILE A 25 0.48 19.38 -21.98
C ILE A 25 -0.78 18.90 -22.71
N ILE A 26 -1.17 17.66 -22.43
CA ILE A 26 -2.33 16.99 -23.04
C ILE A 26 -3.62 17.37 -22.30
N SER A 27 -3.56 17.50 -20.97
CA SER A 27 -4.72 17.92 -20.17
C SER A 27 -4.32 18.49 -18.82
N ARG A 28 -5.23 19.24 -18.21
CA ARG A 28 -5.01 19.95 -16.94
C ARG A 28 -6.24 19.79 -16.04
N HIS A 29 -6.01 19.44 -14.78
CA HIS A 29 -7.06 19.08 -13.82
C HIS A 29 -6.80 19.69 -12.43
N LYS A 30 -7.89 20.01 -11.72
CA LYS A 30 -7.82 20.53 -10.35
C LYS A 30 -7.78 19.43 -9.29
N SER A 31 -8.35 18.26 -9.60
CA SER A 31 -8.35 17.09 -8.72
C SER A 31 -7.41 16.02 -9.24
N GLN A 32 -6.70 15.35 -8.33
CA GLN A 32 -5.80 14.25 -8.63
C GLN A 32 -6.57 13.07 -9.24
N GLU A 33 -7.72 12.72 -8.66
CA GLU A 33 -8.55 11.60 -9.11
C GLU A 33 -8.96 11.76 -10.58
N THR A 34 -9.43 12.95 -10.96
CA THR A 34 -9.80 13.25 -12.36
C THR A 34 -8.60 13.21 -13.31
N ALA A 35 -7.40 13.58 -12.82
CA ALA A 35 -6.18 13.54 -13.60
C ALA A 35 -5.71 12.10 -13.81
N ASP A 36 -5.78 11.27 -12.78
CA ASP A 36 -5.44 9.84 -12.81
C ASP A 36 -6.36 9.06 -13.75
N GLU A 37 -7.68 9.28 -13.68
CA GLU A 37 -8.62 8.68 -14.64
C GLU A 37 -8.30 9.07 -16.08
N ARG A 38 -7.97 10.34 -16.30
CA ARG A 38 -7.60 10.84 -17.62
C ARG A 38 -6.29 10.21 -18.10
N LEU A 39 -5.28 10.13 -17.24
CA LEU A 39 -4.00 9.48 -17.52
C LEU A 39 -4.21 8.02 -17.91
N ARG A 40 -4.93 7.24 -17.11
CA ARG A 40 -5.24 5.82 -17.40
C ARG A 40 -5.95 5.66 -18.74
N THR A 41 -6.89 6.55 -19.04
CA THR A 41 -7.61 6.55 -20.32
C THR A 41 -6.70 6.85 -21.50
N LEU A 42 -5.73 7.76 -21.32
CA LEU A 42 -4.75 8.10 -22.36
C LEU A 42 -3.74 6.98 -22.55
N GLN A 43 -3.23 6.40 -21.47
CA GLN A 43 -2.28 5.29 -21.48
C GLN A 43 -2.84 4.08 -22.22
N ARG A 44 -4.11 3.72 -22.02
CA ARG A 44 -4.76 2.62 -22.76
C ARG A 44 -4.84 2.84 -24.28
N LYS A 45 -4.72 4.09 -24.73
CA LYS A 45 -4.88 4.50 -26.13
C LYS A 45 -3.56 4.95 -26.77
N ALA A 46 -2.49 5.01 -25.98
CA ALA A 46 -1.18 5.42 -26.43
C ALA A 46 -0.45 4.25 -27.09
N ASP A 47 0.41 4.55 -28.06
CA ASP A 47 1.41 3.63 -28.57
C ASP A 47 2.40 3.21 -27.47
N TYR A 48 2.86 4.19 -26.68
CA TYR A 48 3.80 4.01 -25.58
C TYR A 48 3.26 4.66 -24.29
N PRO A 49 2.55 3.89 -23.44
CA PRO A 49 1.91 4.40 -22.22
C PRO A 49 2.86 5.10 -21.24
N GLU A 50 4.10 4.62 -21.15
CA GLU A 50 5.17 5.13 -20.29
C GLU A 50 5.69 6.52 -20.69
N ARG A 51 5.36 6.98 -21.90
CA ARG A 51 5.66 8.34 -22.37
C ARG A 51 4.64 9.38 -21.91
N ILE A 52 3.64 8.99 -21.14
CA ILE A 52 2.65 9.90 -20.57
C ILE A 52 2.76 9.87 -19.05
N ALA A 53 2.93 11.05 -18.45
CA ALA A 53 3.02 11.19 -17.01
C ALA A 53 2.04 12.25 -16.49
N MET A 54 1.64 12.08 -15.23
CA MET A 54 0.98 13.12 -14.44
C MET A 54 2.00 13.81 -13.56
N ILE A 55 1.96 15.15 -13.53
CA ILE A 55 2.82 15.99 -12.72
C ILE A 55 1.94 16.91 -11.89
N ASP A 56 2.25 17.04 -10.60
CA ASP A 56 1.71 18.11 -9.78
C ASP A 56 2.65 19.32 -9.82
N ALA A 57 2.18 20.41 -10.43
CA ALA A 57 2.93 21.65 -10.54
C ALA A 57 2.07 22.86 -10.17
N PRO A 58 2.69 24.01 -9.82
CA PRO A 58 1.97 25.26 -9.61
C PRO A 58 1.10 25.63 -10.82
N TYR A 59 0.02 26.37 -10.57
CA TYR A 59 -0.82 26.87 -11.64
C TYR A 59 -0.04 27.88 -12.50
N GLY A 60 0.00 27.65 -13.82
CA GLY A 60 0.67 28.57 -14.74
C GLY A 60 0.63 28.16 -16.20
N HIS A 61 0.42 26.86 -16.48
CA HIS A 61 0.44 26.34 -17.84
C HIS A 61 -0.96 26.05 -18.39
N ALA A 62 -1.13 26.23 -19.71
CA ALA A 62 -2.31 25.91 -20.48
C ALA A 62 -2.19 24.56 -21.21
N VAL A 63 -3.33 24.04 -21.68
CA VAL A 63 -3.34 22.81 -22.50
C VAL A 63 -2.78 23.15 -23.88
N GLY A 64 -1.85 22.34 -24.36
CA GLY A 64 -1.13 22.56 -25.61
C GLY A 64 0.22 23.26 -25.45
N ASP A 65 0.52 23.84 -24.29
CA ASP A 65 1.84 24.42 -24.01
C ASP A 65 2.91 23.32 -24.00
N VAL A 66 4.09 23.66 -24.51
CA VAL A 66 5.29 22.81 -24.46
C VAL A 66 6.17 23.31 -23.32
N VAL A 67 6.32 22.48 -22.28
CA VAL A 67 7.03 22.86 -21.05
C VAL A 67 8.15 21.84 -20.76
N PRO A 68 9.36 22.04 -21.31
CA PRO A 68 10.48 21.11 -21.15
C PRO A 68 10.95 20.94 -19.70
N SER A 69 10.81 21.98 -18.87
CA SER A 69 11.21 21.94 -17.45
C SER A 69 10.40 20.91 -16.65
N LEU A 70 9.10 20.78 -16.94
CA LEU A 70 8.25 19.77 -16.31
C LEU A 70 8.62 18.36 -16.75
N VAL A 71 9.05 18.17 -18.00
CA VAL A 71 9.54 16.86 -18.47
C VAL A 71 10.82 16.48 -17.73
N ALA A 72 11.76 17.41 -17.58
CA ALA A 72 13.00 17.16 -16.84
C ALA A 72 12.70 16.78 -15.38
N GLN A 73 11.79 17.53 -14.72
CA GLN A 73 11.34 17.22 -13.37
C GLN A 73 10.73 15.82 -13.28
N ALA A 74 9.82 15.46 -14.17
CA ALA A 74 9.18 14.14 -14.15
C ALA A 74 10.15 13.00 -14.46
N LYS A 75 11.12 13.21 -15.36
CA LYS A 75 12.19 12.24 -15.63
C LYS A 75 13.06 12.05 -14.39
N GLN A 76 13.42 13.13 -13.70
CA GLN A 76 14.18 13.07 -12.44
C GLN A 76 13.38 12.38 -11.33
N GLU A 77 12.12 12.75 -11.10
CA GLU A 77 11.26 12.11 -10.09
C GLU A 77 11.07 10.62 -10.38
N ARG A 78 10.91 10.25 -11.65
CA ARG A 78 10.84 8.84 -12.07
C ARG A 78 12.15 8.12 -11.77
N HIS A 79 13.29 8.73 -12.11
CA HIS A 79 14.62 8.19 -11.83
C HIS A 79 14.82 7.98 -10.33
N GLU A 80 14.52 8.98 -9.51
CA GLU A 80 14.63 8.89 -8.05
C GLU A 80 13.71 7.82 -7.47
N ARG A 81 12.44 7.76 -7.92
CA ARG A 81 11.49 6.75 -7.43
C ARG A 81 11.91 5.33 -7.79
N LEU A 82 12.36 5.11 -9.03
CA LEU A 82 12.84 3.81 -9.48
C LEU A 82 14.13 3.43 -8.75
N GLY A 83 15.10 4.33 -8.64
CA GLY A 83 16.34 4.11 -7.91
C GLY A 83 16.11 3.71 -6.46
N LEU A 84 15.23 4.42 -5.75
CA LEU A 84 14.84 4.07 -4.37
C LEU A 84 14.16 2.70 -4.28
N SER A 85 13.31 2.34 -5.25
CA SER A 85 12.63 1.04 -5.27
C SER A 85 13.62 -0.10 -5.46
N LEU A 86 14.54 0.03 -6.44
CA LEU A 86 15.53 -1.01 -6.70
C LEU A 86 16.53 -1.14 -5.54
N ALA A 87 16.95 -0.01 -4.96
CA ALA A 87 17.84 -0.03 -3.80
C ALA A 87 17.18 -0.71 -2.60
N ARG A 88 15.87 -0.49 -2.40
CA ARG A 88 15.08 -1.20 -1.40
C ARG A 88 15.07 -2.71 -1.66
N ASP A 89 14.76 -3.13 -2.88
CA ASP A 89 14.69 -4.55 -3.24
C ASP A 89 16.04 -5.24 -3.01
N LEU A 90 17.13 -4.54 -3.30
CA LEU A 90 18.47 -5.03 -3.05
C LEU A 90 18.77 -5.18 -1.55
N ILE A 91 18.40 -4.20 -0.72
CA ILE A 91 18.57 -4.30 0.74
C ILE A 91 17.75 -5.47 1.29
N LEU A 92 16.52 -5.65 0.81
CA LEU A 92 15.68 -6.78 1.19
C LEU A 92 16.32 -8.11 0.78
N GLN A 93 16.97 -8.17 -0.38
CA GLN A 93 17.76 -9.32 -0.81
C GLN A 93 18.93 -9.62 0.13
N GLU A 94 19.67 -8.61 0.57
CA GLU A 94 20.73 -8.76 1.56
C GLU A 94 20.21 -9.23 2.92
N ARG A 95 18.98 -8.84 3.30
CA ARG A 95 18.26 -9.32 4.48
C ARG A 95 17.63 -10.71 4.29
N GLY A 96 17.79 -11.34 3.13
CA GLY A 96 17.34 -12.71 2.84
C GLY A 96 16.01 -12.84 2.08
N THR A 97 15.42 -11.75 1.61
CA THR A 97 14.19 -11.75 0.78
C THR A 97 14.57 -11.77 -0.71
N PRO A 98 14.32 -12.86 -1.46
CA PRO A 98 14.74 -12.94 -2.85
C PRO A 98 14.03 -11.89 -3.72
N ILE A 99 14.75 -11.35 -4.71
CA ILE A 99 14.14 -10.54 -5.77
C ILE A 99 13.27 -11.46 -6.62
N GLU A 100 11.96 -11.22 -6.62
CA GLU A 100 10.99 -12.09 -7.32
C GLU A 100 11.21 -12.13 -8.84
N ARG A 101 11.73 -11.05 -9.43
CA ARG A 101 11.90 -10.88 -10.87
C ARG A 101 13.28 -10.29 -11.22
N PRO A 102 14.34 -11.11 -11.19
CA PRO A 102 15.70 -10.64 -11.45
C PRO A 102 15.88 -10.06 -12.86
N ASP A 103 15.18 -10.61 -13.87
CA ASP A 103 15.26 -10.11 -15.25
C ASP A 103 14.72 -8.67 -15.37
N PHE A 104 13.62 -8.37 -14.68
CA PHE A 104 13.05 -7.02 -14.65
C PHE A 104 13.94 -6.07 -13.85
N PHE A 105 14.54 -6.54 -12.75
CA PHE A 105 15.49 -5.76 -11.97
C PHE A 105 16.71 -5.34 -12.81
N ALA A 106 17.28 -6.27 -13.58
CA ALA A 106 18.37 -5.99 -14.50
C ALA A 106 17.97 -5.02 -15.62
N SER A 107 16.79 -5.21 -16.22
CA SER A 107 16.24 -4.29 -17.22
C SER A 107 16.05 -2.88 -16.68
N TRP A 108 15.55 -2.73 -15.44
CA TRP A 108 15.37 -1.42 -14.83
C TRP A 108 16.68 -0.76 -14.40
N LEU A 109 17.71 -1.54 -14.02
CA LEU A 109 19.06 -1.03 -13.82
C LEU A 109 19.66 -0.51 -15.13
N GLU A 110 19.47 -1.24 -16.23
CA GLU A 110 19.89 -0.81 -17.56
C GLU A 110 19.17 0.48 -17.98
N ASP A 111 17.85 0.57 -17.77
CA ASP A 111 17.05 1.77 -18.06
C ASP A 111 17.54 3.00 -17.28
N LEU A 112 18.05 2.81 -16.06
CA LEU A 112 18.64 3.88 -15.25
C LEU A 112 20.09 4.18 -15.64
N GLY A 113 20.74 3.30 -16.41
CA GLY A 113 22.16 3.41 -16.75
C GLY A 113 23.08 3.28 -15.53
N LEU A 114 22.61 2.60 -14.48
CA LEU A 114 23.34 2.42 -13.23
C LEU A 114 23.80 0.98 -13.05
N THR A 115 24.99 0.81 -12.50
CA THR A 115 25.43 -0.47 -11.95
C THR A 115 24.81 -0.71 -10.58
N VAL A 116 24.89 -1.96 -10.11
CA VAL A 116 24.45 -2.33 -8.75
C VAL A 116 25.20 -1.53 -7.67
N ASP A 117 26.49 -1.31 -7.86
CA ASP A 117 27.32 -0.59 -6.89
C ASP A 117 27.00 0.92 -6.88
N GLU A 118 26.73 1.52 -8.04
CA GLU A 118 26.30 2.91 -8.14
C GLU A 118 24.91 3.12 -7.56
N LEU A 119 23.97 2.19 -7.81
CA LEU A 119 22.64 2.21 -7.20
C LEU A 119 22.73 2.21 -5.67
N LYS A 120 23.60 1.36 -5.10
CA LYS A 120 23.88 1.32 -3.66
C LYS A 120 24.48 2.64 -3.16
N ALA A 121 25.45 3.19 -3.88
CA ALA A 121 26.11 4.43 -3.49
C ALA A 121 25.15 5.63 -3.50
N GLU A 122 24.28 5.74 -4.50
CA GLU A 122 23.40 6.89 -4.67
C GLU A 122 22.12 6.82 -3.81
N PHE A 123 21.53 5.63 -3.71
CA PHE A 123 20.20 5.42 -3.13
C PHE A 123 20.19 4.52 -1.89
N GLY A 124 21.27 3.77 -1.63
CA GLY A 124 21.31 2.76 -0.56
C GLY A 124 21.02 3.31 0.82
N GLU A 125 21.68 4.38 1.24
CA GLU A 125 21.46 4.98 2.57
C GLU A 125 20.01 5.47 2.75
N ARG A 126 19.45 6.13 1.73
CA ARG A 126 18.08 6.66 1.77
C ARG A 126 17.04 5.53 1.76
N ALA A 127 17.31 4.46 1.02
CA ALA A 127 16.44 3.29 0.99
C ALA A 127 16.49 2.52 2.32
N ALA A 128 17.66 2.39 2.93
CA ALA A 128 17.82 1.76 4.25
C ALA A 128 17.08 2.55 5.34
N ALA A 129 17.25 3.87 5.39
CA ALA A 129 16.57 4.72 6.36
C ALA A 129 15.03 4.59 6.26
N LYS A 130 14.49 4.60 5.03
CA LYS A 130 13.04 4.41 4.81
C LYS A 130 12.56 3.02 5.24
N LEU A 131 13.35 1.98 4.99
CA LEU A 131 13.01 0.62 5.43
C LEU A 131 12.97 0.52 6.96
N ASP A 132 13.94 1.11 7.64
CA ASP A 132 14.01 1.08 9.10
C ASP A 132 12.84 1.88 9.73
N GLU A 133 12.45 3.01 9.12
CA GLU A 133 11.24 3.76 9.52
C GLU A 133 9.96 2.93 9.33
N GLU A 134 9.79 2.25 8.18
CA GLU A 134 8.65 1.38 7.92
C GLU A 134 8.59 0.20 8.91
N GLU A 135 9.74 -0.40 9.25
CA GLU A 135 9.83 -1.48 10.22
C GLU A 135 9.47 -1.03 11.63
N ALA A 136 9.96 0.15 12.07
CA ALA A 136 9.58 0.74 13.35
C ALA A 136 8.07 1.00 13.44
N GLN A 137 7.47 1.58 12.39
CA GLN A 137 6.03 1.81 12.33
C GLN A 137 5.23 0.51 12.39
N ARG A 138 5.70 -0.55 11.71
CA ARG A 138 5.06 -1.88 11.77
C ARG A 138 5.13 -2.48 13.17
N GLN A 139 6.26 -2.32 13.87
CA GLN A 139 6.40 -2.79 15.26
C GLN A 139 5.44 -2.03 16.19
N GLU A 140 5.40 -0.70 16.13
CA GLU A 140 4.48 0.12 16.92
C GLU A 140 3.00 -0.26 16.66
N PHE A 141 2.65 -0.47 15.39
CA PHE A 141 1.31 -0.89 15.02
C PHE A 141 0.98 -2.29 15.56
N ALA A 142 1.91 -3.24 15.46
CA ALA A 142 1.75 -4.59 15.98
C ALA A 142 1.58 -4.58 17.51
N GLU A 143 2.36 -3.76 18.23
CA GLU A 143 2.22 -3.58 19.67
C GLU A 143 0.86 -2.99 20.05
N ARG A 144 0.41 -1.97 19.31
CA ARG A 144 -0.91 -1.37 19.52
C ARG A 144 -2.03 -2.39 19.29
N MET A 145 -1.95 -3.16 18.22
CA MET A 145 -2.94 -4.21 17.92
C MET A 145 -2.91 -5.32 18.98
N ALA A 146 -1.73 -5.75 19.43
CA ALA A 146 -1.61 -6.73 20.51
C ALA A 146 -2.25 -6.21 21.81
N ARG A 147 -2.05 -4.93 22.15
CA ARG A 147 -2.68 -4.30 23.31
C ARG A 147 -4.21 -4.24 23.19
N ILE A 148 -4.73 -3.86 22.02
CA ILE A 148 -6.17 -3.84 21.75
C ILE A 148 -6.76 -5.25 21.92
N ASN A 149 -6.15 -6.25 21.29
CA ASN A 149 -6.60 -7.64 21.37
C ASN A 149 -6.56 -8.17 22.82
N ALA A 150 -5.55 -7.81 23.61
CA ALA A 150 -5.47 -8.19 25.02
C ALA A 150 -6.58 -7.53 25.86
N ILE A 151 -6.93 -6.27 25.58
CA ILE A 151 -8.07 -5.60 26.23
C ILE A 151 -9.39 -6.27 25.82
N GLU A 152 -9.56 -6.58 24.53
CA GLU A 152 -10.76 -7.25 24.01
C GLU A 152 -10.95 -8.64 24.61
N ALA A 153 -9.87 -9.43 24.75
CA ALA A 153 -9.90 -10.72 25.43
C ALA A 153 -10.38 -10.59 26.88
N ASN A 154 -9.88 -9.58 27.62
CA ASN A 154 -10.30 -9.34 29.00
C ASN A 154 -11.76 -8.85 29.13
N VAL A 155 -12.27 -8.10 28.15
CA VAL A 155 -13.68 -7.64 28.14
C VAL A 155 -14.63 -8.78 27.77
N SER A 156 -14.26 -9.59 26.78
CA SER A 156 -15.07 -10.73 26.34
C SER A 156 -15.19 -11.82 27.39
N GLU A 157 -14.11 -12.15 28.13
CA GLU A 157 -14.18 -13.09 29.27
C GLU A 157 -15.12 -12.61 30.39
N ARG A 158 -15.24 -11.29 30.62
CA ARG A 158 -16.17 -10.73 31.62
C ARG A 158 -17.63 -10.70 31.16
N SER A 159 -17.89 -10.94 29.89
CA SER A 159 -19.23 -10.85 29.28
C SER A 159 -19.92 -12.20 29.09
N GLU A 160 -19.29 -13.32 29.49
CA GLU A 160 -19.90 -14.63 29.39
C GLU A 160 -21.12 -14.73 30.33
N ILE A 161 -22.31 -14.60 29.75
CA ILE A 161 -23.57 -14.67 30.48
C ILE A 161 -23.71 -16.10 31.05
N THR A 162 -23.85 -16.20 32.37
CA THR A 162 -24.07 -17.47 33.09
C THR A 162 -25.50 -17.55 33.61
N TYR A 163 -26.14 -18.70 33.46
CA TYR A 163 -27.42 -18.98 34.11
C TYR A 163 -27.16 -19.63 35.47
N SER A 164 -27.73 -19.05 36.53
CA SER A 164 -27.65 -19.60 37.87
C SER A 164 -28.97 -20.27 38.26
N PHE A 165 -28.92 -21.51 38.73
CA PHE A 165 -30.08 -22.20 39.30
C PHE A 165 -29.77 -22.73 40.70
N PRO A 166 -30.78 -22.81 41.59
CA PRO A 166 -30.61 -23.39 42.91
C PRO A 166 -30.29 -24.89 42.77
N ALA A 167 -29.21 -25.33 43.41
CA ALA A 167 -28.80 -26.73 43.43
C ALA A 167 -29.21 -27.37 44.76
N VAL A 168 -29.52 -28.67 44.74
CA VAL A 168 -29.62 -29.48 45.97
C VAL A 168 -28.24 -29.45 46.63
N LYS A 169 -28.18 -29.09 47.92
CA LYS A 169 -26.96 -28.90 48.72
C LYS A 169 -25.83 -29.85 48.28
N GLY A 170 -24.81 -29.29 47.64
CA GLY A 170 -23.63 -30.03 47.17
C GLY A 170 -22.39 -29.63 47.95
N ILE A 171 -21.55 -30.59 48.34
CA ILE A 171 -20.25 -30.32 48.96
C ILE A 171 -19.17 -30.49 47.88
N GLN A 172 -18.46 -29.42 47.55
CA GLN A 172 -17.28 -29.45 46.68
C GLN A 172 -16.09 -28.83 47.42
N ALA A 173 -14.93 -29.46 47.38
CA ALA A 173 -13.70 -28.99 48.03
C ALA A 173 -13.88 -28.54 49.51
N GLY A 174 -14.77 -29.21 50.25
CA GLY A 174 -15.05 -28.92 51.67
C GLY A 174 -16.02 -27.76 51.93
N ASN A 175 -16.53 -27.10 50.90
CA ASN A 175 -17.49 -25.99 51.03
C ASN A 175 -18.89 -26.41 50.54
N GLU A 176 -19.92 -25.88 51.20
CA GLU A 176 -21.32 -26.13 50.86
C GLU A 176 -21.80 -25.11 49.81
N PHE A 177 -22.25 -25.61 48.67
CA PHE A 177 -22.79 -24.79 47.58
C PHE A 177 -24.29 -25.04 47.43
N TYR A 178 -25.04 -23.95 47.32
CA TYR A 178 -26.50 -23.94 47.17
C TYR A 178 -26.96 -23.46 45.77
N THR A 179 -26.02 -23.06 44.92
CA THR A 179 -26.27 -22.52 43.58
C THR A 179 -25.22 -23.04 42.60
N ALA A 180 -25.68 -23.51 41.44
CA ALA A 180 -24.81 -23.86 40.32
C ALA A 180 -24.88 -22.79 39.24
N GLN A 181 -23.74 -22.43 38.65
CA GLN A 181 -23.65 -21.49 37.54
C GLN A 181 -23.17 -22.23 36.29
N ILE A 182 -23.88 -22.07 35.17
CA ILE A 182 -23.53 -22.68 33.89
C ILE A 182 -23.45 -21.59 32.82
N PRO A 183 -22.35 -21.50 32.05
CA PRO A 183 -22.28 -20.61 30.90
C PRO A 183 -23.37 -20.92 29.88
N PHE A 184 -24.03 -19.88 29.35
CA PHE A 184 -25.17 -20.05 28.42
C PHE A 184 -24.85 -20.93 27.20
N LYS A 185 -23.60 -20.90 26.71
CA LYS A 185 -23.14 -21.74 25.59
C LYS A 185 -23.30 -23.25 25.83
N TYR A 186 -23.31 -23.68 27.09
CA TYR A 186 -23.50 -25.07 27.48
C TYR A 186 -24.94 -25.39 27.91
N LEU A 187 -25.75 -24.36 28.23
CA LEU A 187 -27.11 -24.51 28.72
C LEU A 187 -27.99 -25.30 27.74
N VAL A 188 -27.93 -24.98 26.44
CA VAL A 188 -28.75 -25.61 25.40
C VAL A 188 -28.41 -27.10 25.22
N LYS A 189 -27.17 -27.52 25.53
CA LYS A 189 -26.75 -28.92 25.44
C LYS A 189 -27.27 -29.78 26.60
N LEU A 190 -27.72 -29.16 27.68
CA LEU A 190 -28.24 -29.85 28.86
C LEU A 190 -29.74 -30.16 28.74
N PHE A 191 -30.47 -29.39 27.93
CA PHE A 191 -31.86 -29.70 27.59
C PHE A 191 -31.90 -30.74 26.47
N ARG A 192 -31.96 -32.02 26.83
CA ARG A 192 -32.48 -33.04 25.91
C ARG A 192 -34.00 -32.92 25.94
N PHE A 193 -34.59 -32.53 24.81
CA PHE A 193 -36.02 -32.68 24.61
C PHE A 193 -36.24 -34.13 24.18
N ASP A 194 -36.77 -34.95 25.08
CA ASP A 194 -37.28 -36.28 24.70
C ASP A 194 -38.55 -36.06 23.87
N GLU A 195 -38.56 -36.55 22.62
CA GLU A 195 -39.78 -36.77 21.83
C GLU A 195 -40.55 -37.98 22.35
#